data_AF-K5VCT4-F1
#
_entry.id   AF-K5VCT4-F1
#
_cell.length_a   1.000
_cell.length_b   1.000
_cell.length_c   1.000
_cell.angle_alpha   90.00
_cell.angle_beta   90.00
_cell.angle_gamma   90.00
#
_symmetry.space_group_name_H-M   'P 1'
#
loop_
_entity.id
_entity.type
_entity.pdbx_description
1 polymer ?
#
loop_
_entity_poly.entity_id
_entity_poly.type
_entity_poly.pdbx_seq_one_letter_code
_entity_poly.pdbx_strand_id
1 'polypeptide(L)'
;MTTHLTHSSFLAIPQELTEHVLKFCEPRDLARFAATCRPLRDIVYNDNDQVVWRVSFLSHPFDDPRKALGSSQLSTAEIDWRSTLQRWLHAESALDNAAELGDEEEDRPIRTALRVLVAAVVSALPGREGTSENLRWVQSVLVNSPLFCTETSSPSRVVSAPGSGRQLVAQLRCYLALSSEDGETKESRVRLANLRSVSRCYVYDLRKYKSDTLWGPYTLDASGRLRVDWEHVRHIQNVVLMNLKDFPDSWKRVWPEWGLQSTRPYSAPDADKRKPWDWAGVEGKWRRVVCFMDYRSVSLPISQVSGLMHDSDYRDLFSTCTMTNLAKLV
;
A
#
# COMPACT_ATOMS: atom_id res chain seq x y z
N MET A 1 44.26 0.01 52.16
CA MET A 1 42.84 -0.39 52.04
C MET A 1 42.45 -0.32 50.58
N THR A 2 42.21 -1.45 49.94
CA THR A 2 41.70 -1.51 48.56
C THR A 2 40.18 -1.53 48.60
N THR A 3 39.55 -0.44 48.14
CA THR A 3 38.09 -0.39 47.96
C THR A 3 37.69 -1.27 46.79
N HIS A 4 37.24 -2.50 47.09
CA HIS A 4 36.58 -3.33 46.09
C HIS A 4 35.26 -2.67 45.67
N LEU A 5 35.26 -1.99 44.53
CA LEU A 5 34.05 -1.60 43.82
C LEU A 5 33.34 -2.87 43.39
N THR A 6 32.35 -3.30 44.19
CA THR A 6 31.42 -4.37 43.82
C THR A 6 30.59 -3.87 42.65
N HIS A 7 31.01 -4.21 41.42
CA HIS A 7 30.23 -3.91 40.22
C HIS A 7 28.88 -4.61 40.31
N SER A 8 27.83 -3.84 40.60
CA SER A 8 26.45 -4.29 40.55
C SER A 8 26.15 -4.78 39.13
N SER A 9 26.05 -6.09 38.96
CA SER A 9 25.69 -6.69 37.67
C SER A 9 24.29 -6.22 37.27
N PHE A 10 24.08 -5.93 35.99
CA PHE A 10 22.76 -5.62 35.46
C PHE A 10 21.75 -6.76 35.77
N LEU A 11 22.22 -8.01 35.84
CA LEU A 11 21.41 -9.19 36.19
C LEU A 11 20.93 -9.22 37.67
N ALA A 12 21.35 -8.26 38.50
CA ALA A 12 20.81 -8.08 39.86
C ALA A 12 19.61 -7.12 39.91
N ILE A 13 19.23 -6.51 38.79
CA ILE A 13 18.04 -5.68 38.66
C ILE A 13 16.80 -6.58 38.51
N PRO A 14 15.71 -6.37 39.26
CA PRO A 14 14.43 -7.07 39.07
C PRO A 14 13.94 -7.05 37.62
N GLN A 15 13.23 -8.11 37.22
CA GLN A 15 12.75 -8.26 35.83
C GLN A 15 11.84 -7.10 35.42
N GLU A 16 10.95 -6.66 36.30
CA GLU A 16 9.97 -5.61 36.07
C GLU A 16 10.65 -4.26 35.78
N LEU A 17 11.76 -3.99 36.47
CA LEU A 17 12.59 -2.80 36.24
C LEU A 17 13.44 -2.93 34.97
N THR A 18 13.94 -4.14 34.68
CA THR A 18 14.62 -4.43 33.41
C THR A 18 13.69 -4.19 32.22
N GLU A 19 12.48 -4.77 32.24
CA GLU A 19 11.44 -4.51 31.26
C GLU A 19 11.02 -3.04 31.21
N HIS A 20 10.99 -2.33 32.35
CA HIS A 20 10.70 -0.90 32.38
C HIS A 20 11.74 -0.09 31.60
N VAL A 21 13.03 -0.38 31.78
CA VAL A 21 14.11 0.24 30.99
C VAL A 21 14.00 -0.11 29.51
N LEU A 22 13.73 -1.38 29.17
CA LEU A 22 13.64 -1.86 27.79
C LEU A 22 12.49 -1.21 26.99
N LYS A 23 11.45 -0.70 27.65
CA LYS A 23 10.34 0.04 27.00
C LYS A 23 10.77 1.36 26.35
N PHE A 24 11.96 1.87 26.68
CA PHE A 24 12.57 3.06 26.09
C PHE A 24 13.62 2.76 25.00
N CYS A 25 13.87 1.48 24.68
CA CYS A 25 14.84 1.07 23.66
C CYS A 25 14.19 0.88 22.28
N GLU A 26 14.94 1.17 21.22
CA GLU A 26 14.55 0.80 19.85
C GLU A 26 14.55 -0.74 19.66
N PRO A 27 13.71 -1.30 18.78
CA PRO A 27 13.70 -2.72 18.43
C PRO A 27 15.06 -3.28 18.00
N ARG A 28 15.91 -2.44 17.37
CA ARG A 28 17.28 -2.79 16.98
C ARG A 28 18.19 -2.99 18.21
N ASP A 29 17.99 -2.18 19.25
CA ASP A 29 18.74 -2.29 20.51
C ASP A 29 18.19 -3.37 21.43
N LEU A 30 16.87 -3.63 21.43
CA LEU A 30 16.29 -4.82 22.05
C LEU A 30 16.94 -6.10 21.49
N ALA A 31 17.12 -6.18 20.17
CA ALA A 31 17.75 -7.33 19.52
C ALA A 31 19.25 -7.46 19.87
N ARG A 32 19.99 -6.34 19.96
CA ARG A 32 21.40 -6.30 20.41
C ARG A 32 21.54 -6.72 21.87
N PHE A 33 20.71 -6.18 22.75
CA PHE A 33 20.66 -6.48 24.18
C PHE A 33 20.39 -7.98 24.42
N ALA A 34 19.40 -8.53 23.73
CA ALA A 34 19.06 -9.96 23.74
C ALA A 34 20.11 -10.89 23.09
N ALA A 35 21.18 -10.34 22.50
CA ALA A 35 22.34 -11.10 22.03
C ALA A 35 23.47 -11.17 23.07
N THR A 36 23.44 -10.36 24.14
CA THR A 36 24.54 -10.27 25.12
C THR A 36 24.66 -11.50 26.03
N CYS A 37 23.54 -12.04 26.53
CA CYS A 37 23.52 -13.27 27.33
C CYS A 37 22.13 -13.94 27.32
N ARG A 38 22.05 -15.20 27.78
CA ARG A 38 20.81 -16.00 27.76
C ARG A 38 19.67 -15.40 28.63
N PRO A 39 19.87 -15.03 29.90
CA PRO A 39 18.79 -14.47 30.71
C PRO A 39 18.14 -13.21 30.11
N LEU A 40 18.94 -12.32 29.51
CA LEU A 40 18.43 -11.12 28.84
C LEU A 40 17.74 -11.45 27.51
N ARG A 41 18.18 -12.52 26.82
CA ARG A 41 17.46 -13.08 25.67
C ARG A 41 16.08 -13.61 26.07
N ASP A 42 15.99 -14.29 27.21
CA ASP A 42 14.74 -14.86 27.70
C ASP A 42 13.74 -13.75 28.09
N ILE A 43 14.18 -12.72 28.83
CA ILE A 43 13.34 -11.55 29.16
C ILE A 43 12.83 -10.83 27.89
N VAL A 44 13.66 -10.69 26.86
CA VAL A 44 13.25 -10.00 25.61
C VAL A 44 12.36 -10.87 24.72
N TYR A 45 12.61 -12.17 24.59
CA TYR A 45 11.98 -13.00 23.54
C TYR A 45 11.03 -14.09 24.02
N ASN A 46 11.07 -14.47 25.30
CA ASN A 46 10.32 -15.59 25.87
C ASN A 46 9.33 -15.14 26.97
N ASP A 47 9.07 -13.84 27.09
CA ASP A 47 7.93 -13.29 27.84
C ASP A 47 6.59 -13.68 27.18
N ASN A 48 5.67 -14.22 27.98
CA ASN A 48 4.35 -14.68 27.54
C ASN A 48 3.44 -13.53 27.08
N ASP A 49 3.50 -12.37 27.75
CA ASP A 49 2.60 -11.23 27.48
C ASP A 49 3.16 -10.27 26.41
N GLN A 50 4.36 -10.58 25.87
CA GLN A 50 5.14 -9.76 24.94
C GLN A 50 5.20 -8.26 25.35
N VAL A 51 5.26 -7.95 26.64
CA VAL A 51 5.03 -6.61 27.20
C VAL A 51 5.98 -5.57 26.59
N VAL A 52 7.26 -5.92 26.45
CA VAL A 52 8.28 -5.05 25.85
C VAL A 52 7.98 -4.78 24.36
N TRP A 53 7.64 -5.81 23.57
CA TRP A 53 7.33 -5.66 22.15
C TRP A 53 6.02 -4.91 21.91
N ARG A 54 5.00 -5.13 22.74
CA ARG A 54 3.74 -4.38 22.73
C ARG A 54 3.97 -2.90 22.96
N VAL A 55 4.73 -2.53 24.00
CA VAL A 55 5.01 -1.12 24.30
C VAL A 55 5.90 -0.50 23.23
N SER A 56 6.89 -1.23 22.73
CA SER A 56 7.74 -0.77 21.62
C SER A 56 6.94 -0.55 20.33
N PHE A 57 6.00 -1.45 19.99
CA PHE A 57 5.09 -1.26 18.84
C PHE A 57 4.19 -0.03 19.03
N LEU A 58 3.60 0.15 20.22
CA LEU A 58 2.70 1.27 20.53
C LEU A 58 3.41 2.61 20.77
N SER A 59 4.75 2.63 20.90
CA SER A 59 5.57 3.85 20.91
C SER A 59 6.13 4.23 19.54
N HIS A 60 6.09 3.31 18.57
CA HIS A 60 6.33 3.63 17.15
C HIS A 60 5.08 4.27 16.53
N PRO A 61 5.22 5.03 15.43
CA PRO A 61 4.10 5.61 14.69
C PRO A 61 3.36 4.53 13.87
N PHE A 62 2.67 3.64 14.55
CA PHE A 62 1.82 2.60 13.98
C PHE A 62 0.42 2.61 14.63
N ASP A 63 -0.58 2.15 13.90
CA ASP A 63 -1.96 2.06 14.38
C ASP A 63 -2.10 0.94 15.42
N ASP A 64 -2.85 1.17 16.50
CA ASP A 64 -3.21 0.12 17.45
C ASP A 64 -4.06 -0.97 16.75
N PRO A 65 -3.55 -2.20 16.58
CA PRO A 65 -4.24 -3.25 15.81
C PRO A 65 -5.60 -3.63 16.41
N ARG A 66 -5.83 -3.38 17.70
CA ARG A 66 -7.13 -3.64 18.38
C ARG A 66 -8.23 -2.69 17.88
N LYS A 67 -7.87 -1.55 17.27
CA LYS A 67 -8.81 -0.57 16.70
C LYS A 67 -9.09 -0.80 15.21
N ALA A 68 -8.40 -1.73 14.56
CA ALA A 68 -8.67 -2.07 13.16
C ALA A 68 -10.07 -2.71 12.99
N LEU A 69 -10.62 -2.63 11.78
CA LEU A 69 -11.94 -3.20 11.47
C LEU A 69 -11.95 -4.72 11.72
N GLY A 70 -12.91 -5.19 12.51
CA GLY A 70 -13.04 -6.61 12.89
C GLY A 70 -12.13 -7.04 14.06
N SER A 71 -11.06 -6.29 14.35
CA SER A 71 -10.11 -6.60 15.42
C SER A 71 -10.53 -6.16 16.82
N SER A 72 -11.66 -5.45 16.95
CA SER A 72 -12.12 -4.85 18.23
C SER A 72 -12.53 -5.84 19.33
N GLN A 73 -12.49 -7.14 19.05
CA GLN A 73 -12.68 -8.20 20.04
C GLN A 73 -11.38 -8.93 20.42
N LEU A 74 -10.26 -8.67 19.73
CA LEU A 74 -8.99 -9.31 20.03
C LEU A 74 -8.46 -8.85 21.40
N SER A 75 -8.20 -9.82 22.26
CA SER A 75 -7.44 -9.60 23.48
C SER A 75 -6.00 -9.20 23.14
N THR A 76 -5.30 -8.61 24.10
CA THR A 76 -3.92 -8.17 23.88
C THR A 76 -2.90 -9.32 23.79
N ALA A 77 -3.28 -10.52 24.22
CA ALA A 77 -2.46 -11.75 24.15
C ALA A 77 -2.62 -12.52 22.83
N GLU A 78 -3.71 -12.32 22.08
CA GLU A 78 -3.90 -12.92 20.74
C GLU A 78 -3.10 -12.22 19.63
N ILE A 79 -2.45 -11.10 19.95
CA ILE A 79 -1.73 -10.26 18.99
C ILE A 79 -0.22 -10.53 19.14
N ASP A 80 0.39 -11.08 18.09
CA ASP A 80 1.84 -11.25 18.03
C ASP A 80 2.54 -9.92 17.68
N TRP A 81 2.69 -9.07 18.70
CA TRP A 81 3.33 -7.75 18.61
C TRP A 81 4.75 -7.85 18.06
N ARG A 82 5.53 -8.81 18.57
CA ARG A 82 6.91 -9.09 18.17
C ARG A 82 7.03 -9.44 16.70
N SER A 83 6.39 -10.51 16.24
CA SER A 83 6.55 -10.94 14.84
C SER A 83 5.92 -9.96 13.87
N THR A 84 4.97 -9.13 14.32
CA THR A 84 4.45 -8.01 13.52
C THR A 84 5.48 -6.90 13.40
N LEU A 85 6.02 -6.37 14.50
CA LEU A 85 7.05 -5.31 14.47
C LEU A 85 8.28 -5.74 13.68
N GLN A 86 8.76 -6.97 13.91
CA GLN A 86 9.92 -7.53 13.20
C GLN A 86 9.65 -7.64 11.68
N ARG A 87 8.47 -8.10 11.25
CA ARG A 87 8.09 -8.14 9.82
C ARG A 87 8.06 -6.76 9.16
N TRP A 88 7.65 -5.72 9.88
CA TRP A 88 7.55 -4.36 9.32
C TRP A 88 8.93 -3.73 9.14
N LEU A 89 9.79 -3.81 10.16
CA LEU A 89 11.18 -3.34 10.08
C LEU A 89 12.00 -4.11 9.03
N HIS A 90 11.76 -5.42 8.86
CA HIS A 90 12.34 -6.21 7.77
C HIS A 90 11.76 -5.84 6.40
N ALA A 91 10.49 -5.43 6.30
CA ALA A 91 9.88 -5.04 5.04
C ALA A 91 10.46 -3.71 4.51
N GLU A 92 10.59 -2.72 5.40
CA GLU A 92 11.26 -1.43 5.13
C GLU A 92 12.71 -1.67 4.69
N SER A 93 13.50 -2.36 5.52
CA SER A 93 14.89 -2.72 5.23
C SER A 93 15.08 -3.55 3.94
N ALA A 94 14.08 -4.30 3.48
CA ALA A 94 14.15 -5.05 2.22
C ALA A 94 13.76 -4.22 1.00
N LEU A 95 12.99 -3.14 1.17
CA LEU A 95 12.53 -2.25 0.11
C LEU A 95 13.48 -1.08 -0.14
N ASP A 96 14.27 -0.68 0.85
CA ASP A 96 15.38 0.26 0.69
C ASP A 96 16.48 -0.36 -0.20
N ASN A 97 16.91 -1.58 0.13
CA ASN A 97 17.98 -2.30 -0.58
C ASN A 97 17.50 -2.99 -1.88
N ALA A 98 16.26 -2.78 -2.30
CA ALA A 98 15.65 -3.47 -3.45
C ALA A 98 16.27 -3.12 -4.83
N ALA A 99 17.20 -2.17 -4.90
CA ALA A 99 18.00 -1.92 -6.11
C ALA A 99 19.12 -2.96 -6.31
N GLU A 100 19.56 -3.64 -5.25
CA GLU A 100 20.80 -4.44 -5.25
C GLU A 100 20.55 -5.94 -5.54
N LEU A 101 19.32 -6.42 -5.28
CA LEU A 101 18.94 -7.84 -5.37
C LEU A 101 18.68 -8.34 -6.82
N GLY A 102 18.90 -9.63 -7.08
CA GLY A 102 18.74 -10.27 -8.40
C GLY A 102 18.45 -11.77 -8.36
N ASP A 103 17.76 -12.26 -9.39
CA ASP A 103 17.24 -13.64 -9.55
C ASP A 103 16.14 -14.09 -8.55
N GLU A 104 15.40 -15.15 -8.91
CA GLU A 104 14.06 -15.43 -8.36
C GLU A 104 13.99 -15.82 -6.87
N GLU A 105 15.08 -16.29 -6.25
CA GLU A 105 15.10 -16.56 -4.80
C GLU A 105 15.36 -15.29 -3.96
N GLU A 106 16.19 -14.35 -4.43
CA GLU A 106 16.40 -13.04 -3.79
C GLU A 106 15.17 -12.12 -3.91
N ASP A 107 14.20 -12.49 -4.75
CA ASP A 107 12.90 -11.84 -4.85
C ASP A 107 11.96 -12.21 -3.66
N ARG A 108 12.30 -13.23 -2.86
CA ARG A 108 11.47 -13.70 -1.71
C ARG A 108 11.35 -12.68 -0.57
N PRO A 109 12.41 -11.99 -0.11
CA PRO A 109 12.31 -10.89 0.86
C PRO A 109 11.44 -9.74 0.32
N ILE A 110 11.68 -9.26 -0.90
CA ILE A 110 10.90 -8.17 -1.53
C ILE A 110 9.41 -8.55 -1.58
N ARG A 111 9.08 -9.76 -2.06
CA ARG A 111 7.69 -10.23 -2.12
C ARG A 111 7.03 -10.37 -0.75
N THR A 112 7.81 -10.65 0.28
CA THR A 112 7.34 -10.67 1.67
C THR A 112 7.10 -9.25 2.19
N ALA A 113 8.00 -8.31 1.89
CA ALA A 113 7.86 -6.90 2.23
C ALA A 113 6.61 -6.27 1.58
N LEU A 114 6.40 -6.51 0.28
CA LEU A 114 5.21 -6.04 -0.44
C LEU A 114 3.91 -6.58 0.17
N ARG A 115 3.90 -7.84 0.63
CA ARG A 115 2.76 -8.42 1.37
C ARG A 115 2.53 -7.76 2.73
N VAL A 116 3.60 -7.40 3.44
CA VAL A 116 3.51 -6.67 4.72
C VAL A 116 2.93 -5.27 4.49
N LEU A 117 3.35 -4.55 3.44
CA LEU A 117 2.74 -3.26 3.07
C LEU A 117 1.25 -3.40 2.72
N VAL A 118 0.87 -4.39 1.90
CA VAL A 118 -0.55 -4.64 1.58
C VAL A 118 -1.35 -4.98 2.84
N ALA A 119 -0.81 -5.80 3.75
CA ALA A 119 -1.45 -6.11 5.02
C ALA A 119 -1.61 -4.86 5.90
N ALA A 120 -0.61 -3.99 5.97
CA ALA A 120 -0.66 -2.72 6.72
C ALA A 120 -1.71 -1.75 6.15
N VAL A 121 -1.96 -1.77 4.84
CA VAL A 121 -3.06 -1.01 4.20
C VAL A 121 -4.42 -1.58 4.61
N VAL A 122 -4.58 -2.91 4.61
CA VAL A 122 -5.83 -3.58 4.99
C VAL A 122 -6.13 -3.43 6.49
N SER A 123 -5.10 -3.43 7.34
CA SER A 123 -5.22 -3.24 8.80
C SER A 123 -5.16 -1.77 9.25
N ALA A 124 -5.32 -0.81 8.34
CA ALA A 124 -5.34 0.61 8.67
C ALA A 124 -6.59 1.00 9.47
N LEU A 125 -6.47 2.01 10.35
CA LEU A 125 -7.58 2.47 11.19
C LEU A 125 -8.82 2.89 10.36
N PRO A 126 -10.05 2.63 10.86
CA PRO A 126 -11.27 3.26 10.38
C PRO A 126 -11.15 4.79 10.24
N GLY A 127 -11.78 5.38 9.22
CA GLY A 127 -11.70 6.80 8.86
C GLY A 127 -12.01 7.76 10.03
N ARG A 128 -12.96 7.37 10.89
CA ARG A 128 -13.37 8.11 12.09
C ARG A 128 -12.27 8.28 13.16
N GLU A 129 -11.23 7.44 13.16
CA GLU A 129 -10.17 7.42 14.18
C GLU A 129 -9.05 8.45 13.89
N GLY A 130 -9.32 9.50 13.11
CA GLY A 130 -8.33 10.50 12.71
C GLY A 130 -7.53 10.09 11.48
N THR A 131 -6.19 10.12 11.54
CA THR A 131 -5.28 9.68 10.47
C THR A 131 -4.66 8.33 10.80
N SER A 132 -4.56 7.42 9.82
CA SER A 132 -3.81 6.18 10.00
C SER A 132 -2.30 6.44 9.84
N GLU A 133 -1.53 6.05 10.85
CA GLU A 133 -0.07 6.08 10.89
C GLU A 133 0.52 4.93 10.06
N ASN A 134 -0.12 3.75 10.07
CA ASN A 134 0.22 2.63 9.18
C ASN A 134 0.34 3.10 7.72
N LEU A 135 -0.63 3.89 7.26
CA LEU A 135 -0.66 4.42 5.90
C LEU A 135 0.35 5.54 5.67
N ARG A 136 0.77 6.30 6.70
CA ARG A 136 1.90 7.24 6.58
C ARG A 136 3.22 6.48 6.42
N TRP A 137 3.44 5.43 7.20
CA TRP A 137 4.61 4.57 7.08
C TRP A 137 4.65 3.88 5.71
N VAL A 138 3.56 3.25 5.27
CA VAL A 138 3.45 2.68 3.91
C VAL A 138 3.74 3.73 2.84
N GLN A 139 3.20 4.96 2.97
CA GLN A 139 3.49 6.03 2.01
C GLN A 139 4.97 6.42 2.00
N SER A 140 5.62 6.52 3.16
CA SER A 140 7.06 6.83 3.29
C SER A 140 7.93 5.76 2.61
N VAL A 141 7.74 4.49 2.97
CA VAL A 141 8.48 3.36 2.41
C VAL A 141 8.29 3.26 0.89
N LEU A 142 7.06 3.48 0.39
CA LEU A 142 6.78 3.46 -1.04
C LEU A 142 7.38 4.64 -1.81
N VAL A 143 7.44 5.85 -1.23
CA VAL A 143 8.03 7.03 -1.88
C VAL A 143 9.56 6.96 -1.91
N ASN A 144 10.18 6.36 -0.89
CA ASN A 144 11.63 6.23 -0.81
C ASN A 144 12.17 5.01 -1.61
N SER A 145 11.37 3.96 -1.81
CA SER A 145 11.84 2.73 -2.46
C SER A 145 12.06 2.88 -3.99
N PRO A 146 13.23 2.46 -4.53
CA PRO A 146 13.55 2.56 -5.95
C PRO A 146 12.58 1.79 -6.87
N LEU A 147 11.86 0.80 -6.33
CA LEU A 147 10.84 0.02 -7.03
C LEU A 147 9.61 0.84 -7.47
N PHE A 148 9.38 2.02 -6.89
CA PHE A 148 8.24 2.87 -7.19
C PHE A 148 8.64 4.16 -7.92
N CYS A 149 9.86 4.66 -7.71
CA CYS A 149 10.41 5.83 -8.41
C CYS A 149 10.65 5.59 -9.93
N THR A 150 10.92 4.35 -10.34
CA THR A 150 11.52 4.06 -11.67
C THR A 150 10.49 3.55 -12.69
N GLU A 151 9.58 4.41 -13.16
CA GLU A 151 8.61 4.04 -14.22
C GLU A 151 9.15 4.23 -15.67
N THR A 152 10.27 4.93 -15.86
CA THR A 152 10.63 5.51 -17.18
C THR A 152 11.69 4.78 -18.00
N SER A 153 12.62 4.06 -17.38
CA SER A 153 13.96 3.89 -17.97
C SER A 153 14.41 2.45 -18.27
N SER A 154 13.67 1.43 -17.84
CA SER A 154 13.79 0.04 -18.33
C SER A 154 12.67 -0.85 -17.76
N PRO A 155 11.95 -1.64 -18.58
CA PRO A 155 11.04 -2.67 -18.07
C PRO A 155 11.75 -3.80 -17.28
N SER A 156 13.03 -4.01 -17.56
CA SER A 156 13.73 -5.30 -17.45
C SER A 156 14.01 -5.86 -16.05
N ARG A 157 13.73 -5.14 -14.96
CA ARG A 157 13.87 -5.68 -13.58
C ARG A 157 12.53 -5.98 -12.92
N VAL A 158 11.55 -5.07 -12.98
CA VAL A 158 10.19 -5.33 -12.45
C VAL A 158 9.45 -6.39 -13.29
N VAL A 159 9.74 -6.50 -14.59
CA VAL A 159 9.13 -7.53 -15.47
C VAL A 159 9.51 -8.96 -15.06
N SER A 160 10.70 -9.15 -14.46
CA SER A 160 11.27 -10.46 -14.10
C SER A 160 10.72 -11.05 -12.80
N ALA A 161 10.05 -10.26 -11.96
CA ALA A 161 9.46 -10.76 -10.70
C ALA A 161 8.29 -11.73 -10.99
N PRO A 162 8.33 -12.99 -10.52
CA PRO A 162 7.28 -13.99 -10.77
C PRO A 162 5.88 -13.47 -10.39
N GLY A 163 4.94 -13.56 -11.34
CA GLY A 163 3.74 -12.72 -11.47
C GLY A 163 3.06 -12.20 -10.19
N SER A 164 2.93 -13.04 -9.15
CA SER A 164 2.54 -12.62 -7.80
C SER A 164 3.24 -11.37 -7.23
N GLY A 165 4.52 -11.14 -7.53
CA GLY A 165 5.26 -9.94 -7.09
C GLY A 165 4.81 -8.68 -7.83
N ARG A 166 4.71 -8.76 -9.15
CA ARG A 166 4.19 -7.67 -10.01
C ARG A 166 2.76 -7.28 -9.64
N GLN A 167 1.91 -8.26 -9.34
CA GLN A 167 0.54 -8.07 -8.89
C GLN A 167 0.48 -7.30 -7.55
N LEU A 168 1.37 -7.59 -6.59
CA LEU A 168 1.47 -6.83 -5.34
C LEU A 168 1.96 -5.40 -5.55
N VAL A 169 2.96 -5.18 -6.42
CA VAL A 169 3.40 -3.82 -6.81
C VAL A 169 2.27 -3.05 -7.48
N ALA A 170 1.51 -3.68 -8.36
CA ALA A 170 0.36 -3.07 -9.03
C ALA A 170 -0.78 -2.75 -8.05
N GLN A 171 -1.05 -3.63 -7.08
CA GLN A 171 -2.00 -3.40 -5.98
C GLN A 171 -1.60 -2.19 -5.12
N LEU A 172 -0.33 -2.11 -4.70
CA LEU A 172 0.19 -0.97 -3.94
C LEU A 172 0.15 0.34 -4.74
N ARG A 173 0.41 0.29 -6.06
CA ARG A 173 0.21 1.45 -6.95
C ARG A 173 -1.27 1.81 -7.13
N CYS A 174 -2.20 0.85 -7.07
CA CYS A 174 -3.65 1.16 -7.03
C CYS A 174 -4.05 1.88 -5.73
N TYR A 175 -3.44 1.53 -4.60
CA TYR A 175 -3.67 2.21 -3.31
C TYR A 175 -3.01 3.60 -3.25
N LEU A 176 -1.82 3.77 -3.82
CA LEU A 176 -1.20 5.09 -4.02
C LEU A 176 -1.99 5.97 -5.01
N ALA A 177 -2.64 5.37 -6.01
CA ALA A 177 -3.25 6.07 -7.14
C ALA A 177 -2.24 7.01 -7.83
N LEU A 178 -2.70 8.08 -8.49
CA LEU A 178 -1.84 9.11 -9.08
C LEU A 178 -1.48 10.24 -8.09
N SER A 179 -1.27 9.90 -6.81
CA SER A 179 -1.03 10.88 -5.73
C SER A 179 0.41 11.38 -5.66
N SER A 180 1.35 10.66 -6.25
CA SER A 180 2.78 11.02 -6.35
C SER A 180 3.15 11.71 -7.67
N GLU A 181 2.18 11.99 -8.55
CA GLU A 181 2.38 12.58 -9.87
C GLU A 181 1.51 13.83 -10.02
N ASP A 182 2.06 14.99 -9.68
CA ASP A 182 1.36 16.28 -9.74
C ASP A 182 0.93 16.69 -11.17
N GLY A 183 1.81 16.51 -12.16
CA GLY A 183 1.67 17.10 -13.50
C GLY A 183 2.14 18.56 -13.59
N GLU A 184 2.70 19.12 -12.52
CA GLU A 184 3.26 20.47 -12.44
C GLU A 184 4.68 20.52 -13.01
N THR A 185 5.50 19.50 -12.74
CA THR A 185 6.83 19.36 -13.36
C THR A 185 6.73 18.89 -14.81
N LYS A 186 7.69 19.30 -15.66
CA LYS A 186 7.77 18.84 -17.07
C LYS A 186 7.95 17.32 -17.13
N GLU A 187 8.70 16.79 -16.17
CA GLU A 187 9.06 15.39 -16.01
C GLU A 187 7.82 14.59 -15.61
N SER A 188 7.02 15.05 -14.64
CA SER A 188 5.72 14.43 -14.32
C SER A 188 4.76 14.46 -15.51
N ARG A 189 4.67 15.57 -16.26
CA ARG A 189 3.85 15.60 -17.50
C ARG A 189 4.27 14.55 -18.52
N VAL A 190 5.57 14.34 -18.74
CA VAL A 190 6.08 13.30 -19.64
C VAL A 190 5.78 11.89 -19.10
N ARG A 191 5.96 11.66 -17.78
CA ARG A 191 5.61 10.37 -17.14
C ARG A 191 4.11 10.07 -17.28
N LEU A 192 3.24 11.03 -16.97
CA LEU A 192 1.80 10.91 -17.13
C LEU A 192 1.38 10.70 -18.59
N ALA A 193 1.98 11.39 -19.57
CA ALA A 193 1.69 11.17 -20.99
C ALA A 193 2.05 9.75 -21.47
N ASN A 194 3.21 9.23 -21.03
CA ASN A 194 3.63 7.86 -21.30
C ASN A 194 2.71 6.85 -20.61
N LEU A 195 2.39 7.07 -19.33
CA LEU A 195 1.49 6.22 -18.54
C LEU A 195 0.06 6.19 -19.13
N ARG A 196 -0.43 7.33 -19.63
CA ARG A 196 -1.72 7.45 -20.34
C ARG A 196 -1.72 6.59 -21.60
N SER A 197 -0.66 6.68 -22.42
CA SER A 197 -0.54 5.92 -23.66
C SER A 197 -0.45 4.40 -23.40
N VAL A 198 0.44 3.97 -22.50
CA VAL A 198 0.60 2.55 -22.13
C VAL A 198 -0.69 1.98 -21.54
N SER A 199 -1.33 2.70 -20.62
CA SER A 199 -2.56 2.22 -19.97
C SER A 199 -3.75 2.18 -20.92
N ARG A 200 -3.85 3.12 -21.88
CA ARG A 200 -4.85 3.06 -22.96
C ARG A 200 -4.62 1.85 -23.87
N CYS A 201 -3.40 1.62 -24.34
CA CYS A 201 -3.07 0.45 -25.16
C CYS A 201 -3.33 -0.88 -24.42
N TYR A 202 -3.14 -0.92 -23.09
CA TYR A 202 -3.49 -2.09 -22.28
C TYR A 202 -5.01 -2.28 -22.17
N VAL A 203 -5.76 -1.23 -21.79
CA VAL A 203 -7.21 -1.32 -21.51
C VAL A 203 -8.03 -1.54 -22.78
N TYR A 204 -7.60 -1.03 -23.93
CA TYR A 204 -8.32 -1.21 -25.21
C TYR A 204 -7.83 -2.42 -26.02
N ASP A 205 -6.92 -3.24 -25.49
CA ASP A 205 -6.57 -4.54 -26.06
C ASP A 205 -7.68 -5.58 -25.78
N LEU A 206 -8.65 -5.66 -26.68
CA LEU A 206 -9.79 -6.58 -26.58
C LEU A 206 -9.39 -8.06 -26.41
N ARG A 207 -8.17 -8.47 -26.77
CA ARG A 207 -7.67 -9.86 -26.60
C ARG A 207 -7.53 -10.27 -25.13
N LYS A 208 -7.50 -9.31 -24.20
CA LYS A 208 -7.48 -9.52 -22.74
C LYS A 208 -8.86 -9.85 -22.17
N TYR A 209 -9.93 -9.44 -22.86
CA TYR A 209 -11.30 -9.57 -22.39
C TYR A 209 -11.88 -10.87 -22.96
N LYS A 210 -12.32 -11.77 -22.07
CA LYS A 210 -12.72 -13.13 -22.43
C LYS A 210 -13.88 -13.60 -21.56
N SER A 211 -14.58 -14.64 -22.01
CA SER A 211 -15.70 -15.22 -21.26
C SER A 211 -15.28 -15.98 -20.00
N ASP A 212 -14.05 -16.50 -19.94
CA ASP A 212 -13.49 -17.20 -18.77
C ASP A 212 -13.08 -16.22 -17.66
N THR A 213 -12.68 -14.99 -18.01
CA THR A 213 -12.39 -13.88 -17.10
C THR A 213 -13.61 -12.97 -16.84
N LEU A 214 -14.82 -13.43 -17.21
CA LEU A 214 -16.09 -12.67 -17.13
C LEU A 214 -16.03 -11.27 -17.79
N TRP A 215 -15.16 -11.09 -18.78
CA TRP A 215 -14.88 -9.81 -19.44
C TRP A 215 -14.42 -8.69 -18.47
N GLY A 216 -13.84 -9.06 -17.32
CA GLY A 216 -13.34 -8.13 -16.31
C GLY A 216 -11.82 -8.21 -16.10
N PRO A 217 -11.26 -7.39 -15.18
CA PRO A 217 -9.84 -7.41 -14.82
C PRO A 217 -9.53 -8.58 -13.88
N TYR A 218 -9.71 -9.80 -14.40
CA TYR A 218 -9.52 -11.05 -13.67
C TYR A 218 -8.61 -12.01 -14.43
N THR A 219 -7.92 -12.86 -13.70
CA THR A 219 -7.18 -14.02 -14.20
C THR A 219 -7.66 -15.29 -13.50
N LEU A 220 -7.43 -16.45 -14.11
CA LEU A 220 -7.66 -17.74 -13.47
C LEU A 220 -6.38 -18.21 -12.78
N ASP A 221 -6.51 -18.68 -11.54
CA ASP A 221 -5.43 -19.41 -10.85
C ASP A 221 -5.30 -20.85 -11.37
N ALA A 222 -4.28 -21.57 -10.91
CA ALA A 222 -4.04 -22.98 -11.27
C ALA A 222 -5.14 -23.96 -10.82
N SER A 223 -6.12 -23.51 -10.03
CA SER A 223 -7.32 -24.27 -9.64
C SER A 223 -8.58 -23.84 -10.40
N GLY A 224 -8.46 -22.99 -11.42
CA GLY A 224 -9.57 -22.46 -12.21
C GLY A 224 -10.44 -21.44 -11.47
N ARG A 225 -9.97 -20.88 -10.35
CA ARG A 225 -10.69 -19.84 -9.60
C ARG A 225 -10.23 -18.46 -10.06
N LEU A 226 -11.17 -17.53 -10.18
CA LEU A 226 -10.87 -16.13 -10.47
C LEU A 226 -9.96 -15.51 -9.38
N ARG A 227 -9.07 -14.64 -9.81
CA ARG A 227 -8.30 -13.66 -9.02
C ARG A 227 -8.34 -12.33 -9.74
N VAL A 228 -8.22 -11.24 -8.99
CA VAL A 228 -8.10 -9.90 -9.57
C VAL A 228 -6.72 -9.75 -10.23
N ASP A 229 -6.71 -9.27 -11.46
CA ASP A 229 -5.48 -8.80 -12.12
C ASP A 229 -5.27 -7.33 -11.76
N TRP A 230 -4.41 -7.10 -10.78
CA TRP A 230 -4.04 -5.77 -10.31
C TRP A 230 -3.23 -4.97 -11.34
N GLU A 231 -2.53 -5.60 -12.30
CA GLU A 231 -1.92 -4.88 -13.42
C GLU A 231 -3.04 -4.32 -14.33
N HIS A 232 -4.08 -5.12 -14.61
CA HIS A 232 -5.24 -4.67 -15.38
C HIS A 232 -6.05 -3.60 -14.63
N VAL A 233 -6.34 -3.80 -13.33
CA VAL A 233 -7.00 -2.79 -12.47
C VAL A 233 -6.20 -1.49 -12.46
N ARG A 234 -4.87 -1.54 -12.31
CA ARG A 234 -4.00 -0.36 -12.34
C ARG A 234 -4.12 0.39 -13.66
N HIS A 235 -4.12 -0.30 -14.81
CA HIS A 235 -4.27 0.37 -16.10
C HIS A 235 -5.67 0.98 -16.30
N ILE A 236 -6.74 0.35 -15.80
CA ILE A 236 -8.09 0.96 -15.82
C ILE A 236 -8.14 2.19 -14.90
N GLN A 237 -7.63 2.07 -13.67
CA GLN A 237 -7.58 3.16 -12.70
C GLN A 237 -6.77 4.35 -13.24
N ASN A 238 -5.62 4.10 -13.87
CA ASN A 238 -4.80 5.10 -14.54
C ASN A 238 -5.60 5.88 -15.59
N VAL A 239 -6.31 5.20 -16.51
CA VAL A 239 -7.12 5.85 -17.54
C VAL A 239 -8.23 6.71 -16.92
N VAL A 240 -8.92 6.20 -15.91
CA VAL A 240 -9.98 6.94 -15.19
C VAL A 240 -9.42 8.17 -14.48
N LEU A 241 -8.37 8.02 -13.67
CA LEU A 241 -7.80 9.12 -12.88
C LEU A 241 -7.12 10.19 -13.74
N MET A 242 -6.49 9.81 -14.86
CA MET A 242 -5.94 10.80 -15.79
C MET A 242 -7.03 11.61 -16.46
N ASN A 243 -8.09 10.97 -16.95
CA ASN A 243 -9.25 11.70 -17.48
C ASN A 243 -9.93 12.56 -16.39
N LEU A 244 -9.92 12.16 -15.11
CA LEU A 244 -10.40 13.00 -14.00
C LEU A 244 -9.53 14.23 -13.72
N LYS A 245 -8.21 14.13 -13.93
CA LYS A 245 -7.28 15.27 -13.81
C LYS A 245 -7.42 16.29 -14.95
N ASP A 246 -8.00 15.89 -16.08
CA ASP A 246 -8.25 16.81 -17.22
C ASP A 246 -9.50 17.69 -17.00
N PHE A 247 -10.37 17.39 -16.01
CA PHE A 247 -11.54 18.24 -15.72
C PHE A 247 -11.14 19.54 -14.99
N PRO A 248 -11.79 20.68 -15.31
CA PRO A 248 -11.55 21.95 -14.63
C PRO A 248 -11.73 21.89 -13.10
N ASP A 249 -10.97 22.70 -12.37
CA ASP A 249 -10.92 22.75 -10.90
C ASP A 249 -12.28 22.87 -10.19
N SER A 250 -13.29 23.43 -10.84
CA SER A 250 -14.68 23.45 -10.34
C SER A 250 -15.24 22.05 -10.06
N TRP A 251 -14.75 21.02 -10.77
CA TRP A 251 -15.11 19.62 -10.58
C TRP A 251 -14.29 18.92 -9.48
N LYS A 252 -13.20 19.50 -8.96
CA LYS A 252 -12.43 18.86 -7.86
C LYS A 252 -13.29 18.61 -6.61
N ARG A 253 -14.30 19.45 -6.34
CA ARG A 253 -15.31 19.27 -5.28
C ARG A 253 -16.33 18.14 -5.54
N VAL A 254 -16.33 17.55 -6.74
CA VAL A 254 -17.31 16.56 -7.23
C VAL A 254 -16.74 15.14 -7.18
N TRP A 255 -15.40 15.03 -7.17
CA TRP A 255 -14.65 13.77 -7.12
C TRP A 255 -14.34 13.35 -5.67
N PRO A 256 -14.27 12.04 -5.39
CA PRO A 256 -13.74 11.55 -4.12
C PRO A 256 -12.23 11.79 -4.07
N GLU A 257 -11.70 11.96 -2.87
CA GLU A 257 -10.26 11.88 -2.63
C GLU A 257 -9.72 10.50 -3.04
N TRP A 258 -8.42 10.47 -3.36
CA TRP A 258 -7.71 9.26 -3.78
C TRP A 258 -6.33 9.18 -3.09
N GLY A 259 -5.69 8.01 -3.18
CA GLY A 259 -4.47 7.70 -2.43
C GLY A 259 -4.76 6.96 -1.12
N LEU A 260 -3.69 6.65 -0.38
CA LEU A 260 -3.70 5.66 0.70
C LEU A 260 -4.77 5.91 1.77
N GLN A 261 -4.91 7.13 2.30
CA GLN A 261 -5.93 7.40 3.34
C GLN A 261 -7.37 7.16 2.84
N SER A 262 -7.62 7.23 1.53
CA SER A 262 -8.94 6.93 0.95
C SER A 262 -9.27 5.43 0.90
N THR A 263 -8.30 4.53 1.09
CA THR A 263 -8.52 3.06 1.11
C THR A 263 -9.12 2.56 2.41
N ARG A 264 -9.07 3.36 3.48
CA ARG A 264 -9.50 2.99 4.84
C ARG A 264 -10.99 2.57 4.93
N PRO A 265 -11.35 1.71 5.90
CA PRO A 265 -12.74 1.49 6.27
C PRO A 265 -13.42 2.82 6.66
N TYR A 266 -14.68 3.01 6.29
CA TYR A 266 -15.48 4.22 6.57
C TYR A 266 -14.90 5.55 6.03
N SER A 267 -13.96 5.55 5.08
CA SER A 267 -13.44 6.79 4.46
C SER A 267 -14.36 7.43 3.41
N ALA A 268 -15.47 6.76 3.04
CA ALA A 268 -16.38 7.25 2.02
C ALA A 268 -17.42 8.25 2.60
N PRO A 269 -17.88 9.28 1.85
CA PRO A 269 -18.72 10.36 2.37
C PRO A 269 -20.01 9.89 3.07
N ASP A 270 -20.47 10.63 4.07
CA ASP A 270 -21.63 10.30 4.91
C ASP A 270 -21.49 9.00 5.73
N ALA A 271 -20.26 8.54 6.02
CA ALA A 271 -20.01 7.29 6.75
C ALA A 271 -20.78 7.17 8.09
N ASP A 272 -20.85 8.24 8.88
CA ASP A 272 -21.51 8.27 10.19
C ASP A 272 -23.04 8.06 10.12
N LYS A 273 -23.62 8.21 8.92
CA LYS A 273 -25.06 8.02 8.64
C LYS A 273 -25.37 6.60 8.14
N ARG A 274 -24.36 5.72 8.05
CA ARG A 274 -24.49 4.35 7.52
C ARG A 274 -24.58 3.32 8.63
N LYS A 275 -25.03 2.13 8.25
CA LYS A 275 -25.12 0.96 9.12
C LYS A 275 -23.69 0.43 9.39
N PRO A 276 -23.35 -0.08 10.60
CA PRO A 276 -21.98 -0.48 10.92
C PRO A 276 -21.34 -1.54 10.02
N TRP A 277 -22.13 -2.35 9.32
CA TRP A 277 -21.59 -3.32 8.35
C TRP A 277 -21.25 -2.70 6.98
N ASP A 278 -21.76 -1.52 6.64
CA ASP A 278 -21.45 -0.84 5.38
C ASP A 278 -20.19 0.04 5.47
N TRP A 279 -19.12 -0.55 5.99
CA TRP A 279 -17.81 0.08 6.15
C TRP A 279 -17.17 0.45 4.80
N ALA A 280 -17.52 -0.24 3.71
CA ALA A 280 -17.04 0.05 2.36
C ALA A 280 -17.90 1.09 1.62
N GLY A 281 -19.20 1.20 1.92
CA GLY A 281 -20.13 2.14 1.29
C GLY A 281 -20.97 1.59 0.14
N VAL A 282 -21.17 0.28 0.11
CA VAL A 282 -21.93 -0.46 -0.93
C VAL A 282 -23.39 0.01 -0.99
N GLU A 283 -24.04 0.26 0.15
CA GLU A 283 -25.42 0.78 0.19
C GLU A 283 -25.50 2.31 -0.10
N GLY A 284 -24.35 2.98 -0.29
CA GLY A 284 -24.26 4.43 -0.49
C GLY A 284 -24.69 4.93 -1.88
N LYS A 285 -24.70 6.26 -2.05
CA LYS A 285 -24.94 6.90 -3.35
C LYS A 285 -23.67 6.91 -4.20
N TRP A 286 -23.61 6.04 -5.20
CA TRP A 286 -22.46 5.90 -6.09
C TRP A 286 -22.45 6.91 -7.24
N ARG A 287 -21.41 7.75 -7.30
CA ARG A 287 -21.07 8.47 -8.53
C ARG A 287 -20.27 7.55 -9.45
N ARG A 288 -20.79 7.29 -10.64
CA ARG A 288 -20.11 6.63 -11.77
C ARG A 288 -19.17 7.70 -12.47
N VAL A 289 -17.93 7.36 -12.94
CA VAL A 289 -17.05 8.10 -13.94
C VAL A 289 -16.71 7.29 -15.25
N VAL A 290 -17.15 7.63 -16.49
CA VAL A 290 -16.77 6.87 -17.74
C VAL A 290 -15.68 7.59 -18.50
N CYS A 291 -14.87 6.81 -19.20
CA CYS A 291 -13.81 7.29 -20.07
C CYS A 291 -13.89 6.55 -21.40
N PHE A 292 -14.34 7.24 -22.45
CA PHE A 292 -14.23 6.75 -23.83
C PHE A 292 -12.85 7.10 -24.40
N MET A 293 -12.29 6.21 -25.23
CA MET A 293 -11.13 6.49 -26.06
C MET A 293 -11.57 6.62 -27.50
N ASP A 294 -11.38 7.81 -28.07
CA ASP A 294 -11.55 8.03 -29.49
C ASP A 294 -10.57 7.14 -30.29
N TYR A 295 -11.11 6.31 -31.17
CA TYR A 295 -10.36 5.40 -32.03
C TYR A 295 -9.39 6.13 -32.96
N ARG A 296 -9.65 7.40 -33.32
CA ARG A 296 -8.73 8.29 -34.07
C ARG A 296 -7.37 8.45 -33.38
N SER A 297 -7.29 8.22 -32.07
CA SER A 297 -6.06 8.34 -31.28
C SER A 297 -5.13 7.12 -31.32
N VAL A 298 -5.56 5.98 -31.87
CA VAL A 298 -4.72 4.76 -32.00
C VAL A 298 -3.77 4.85 -33.21
N SER A 299 -4.16 5.58 -34.25
CA SER A 299 -3.45 5.66 -35.54
C SER A 299 -2.31 6.67 -35.61
N LEU A 300 -2.00 7.40 -34.53
CA LEU A 300 -0.95 8.42 -34.50
C LEU A 300 0.36 7.86 -33.92
N PRO A 301 1.52 8.12 -34.53
CA PRO A 301 2.81 7.86 -33.90
C PRO A 301 2.93 8.59 -32.55
N ILE A 302 3.58 7.95 -31.57
CA ILE A 302 3.73 8.47 -30.20
C ILE A 302 4.31 9.91 -30.17
N SER A 303 5.14 10.26 -31.16
CA SER A 303 5.73 11.60 -31.34
C SER A 303 4.74 12.72 -31.75
N GLN A 304 3.50 12.41 -32.14
CA GLN A 304 2.50 13.40 -32.58
C GLN A 304 1.29 13.55 -31.64
N VAL A 305 1.15 12.67 -30.64
CA VAL A 305 -0.04 12.64 -29.77
C VAL A 305 -0.18 13.91 -28.91
N SER A 306 0.92 14.60 -28.57
CA SER A 306 0.88 15.78 -27.70
C SER A 306 0.37 17.08 -28.35
N GLY A 307 0.01 17.07 -29.64
CA GLY A 307 -0.40 18.27 -30.38
C GLY A 307 -1.87 18.36 -30.80
N LEU A 308 -2.65 17.27 -30.65
CA LEU A 308 -3.97 17.13 -31.31
C LEU A 308 -5.17 17.02 -30.35
N MET A 309 -4.97 17.07 -29.04
CA MET A 309 -6.08 17.16 -28.08
C MET A 309 -6.49 18.63 -27.92
N HIS A 310 -7.36 19.10 -28.82
CA HIS A 310 -8.07 20.37 -28.68
C HIS A 310 -9.36 20.18 -27.87
N ASP A 311 -9.73 21.21 -27.10
CA ASP A 311 -10.73 21.18 -26.01
C ASP A 311 -12.21 21.13 -26.49
N SER A 312 -12.45 20.84 -27.77
CA SER A 312 -13.76 20.93 -28.42
C SER A 312 -14.61 19.65 -28.34
N ASP A 313 -13.97 18.48 -28.47
CA ASP A 313 -14.65 17.22 -28.82
C ASP A 313 -15.24 16.48 -27.59
N TYR A 314 -15.07 17.02 -26.38
CA TYR A 314 -15.47 16.38 -25.10
C TYR A 314 -16.85 16.81 -24.56
N ARG A 315 -17.69 17.46 -25.37
CA ARG A 315 -19.09 17.72 -24.98
C ARG A 315 -19.96 16.48 -25.19
N ASP A 316 -20.68 16.14 -24.13
CA ASP A 316 -21.77 15.16 -24.05
C ASP A 316 -21.43 13.68 -24.29
N LEU A 317 -21.14 12.96 -23.19
CA LEU A 317 -21.96 11.80 -22.78
C LEU A 317 -21.66 11.37 -21.32
N PHE A 318 -22.65 11.49 -20.42
CA PHE A 318 -22.50 11.16 -18.99
C PHE A 318 -23.30 9.90 -18.58
N SER A 319 -22.68 8.71 -18.57
CA SER A 319 -23.06 7.58 -17.68
C SER A 319 -21.94 6.53 -17.60
N THR A 320 -21.57 6.12 -16.38
CA THR A 320 -20.15 6.29 -16.03
C THR A 320 -19.50 5.03 -15.28
N CYS A 321 -18.46 5.03 -14.42
CA CYS A 321 -18.04 4.01 -13.37
C CYS A 321 -16.78 4.41 -12.51
N THR A 322 -16.81 4.56 -11.17
CA THR A 322 -15.61 4.97 -10.35
C THR A 322 -15.01 3.83 -9.50
N MET A 323 -13.76 3.43 -9.77
CA MET A 323 -13.16 2.21 -9.18
C MET A 323 -12.44 2.36 -7.82
N THR A 324 -12.42 3.54 -7.19
CA THR A 324 -11.63 3.79 -5.96
C THR A 324 -11.97 2.86 -4.77
N ASN A 325 -13.20 2.35 -4.70
CA ASN A 325 -13.63 1.41 -3.66
C ASN A 325 -13.56 -0.07 -4.09
N LEU A 326 -13.26 -0.40 -5.35
CA LEU A 326 -13.14 -1.81 -5.76
C LEU A 326 -11.95 -2.48 -5.06
N ALA A 327 -10.89 -1.71 -4.77
CA ALA A 327 -9.76 -2.14 -3.95
C ALA A 327 -10.06 -2.28 -2.44
N LYS A 328 -11.32 -2.08 -2.01
CA LYS A 328 -11.84 -2.42 -0.66
C LYS A 328 -12.74 -3.66 -0.67
N LEU A 329 -13.06 -4.22 -1.84
CA LEU A 329 -14.01 -5.32 -2.02
C LEU A 329 -13.30 -6.62 -2.44
N VAL A 330 -11.96 -6.65 -2.28
CA VAL A 330 -11.01 -7.69 -2.76
C VAL A 330 -9.94 -7.86 -1.69
#